data_AF-A0A4R5NPW0-F1
#
_entry.id   AF-A0A4R5NPW0-F1
#
_cell.length_a   1.000
_cell.length_b   1.000
_cell.length_c   1.000
_cell.angle_alpha   90.00
_cell.angle_beta   90.00
_cell.angle_gamma   90.00
#
_symmetry.space_group_name_H-M   'P 1'
#
loop_
_entity.id
_entity.type
_entity.pdbx_description
1 polymer ?
#
loop_
_entity_poly.entity_id
_entity_poly.type
_entity_poly.pdbx_seq_one_letter_code
_entity_poly.pdbx_strand_id
1 'polypeptide(L)'
;MEKPAFYSVLPANVRYDEHLKANEKILYSEITALCTKDGTCWASNNYFAKLYHVSTVSISTWINHLKKLGYVSVTFEYETGTKRIAKRIIGIKQNFNTHQRKVNGGVKENFKDPIKENFKENITSINNTSKSKKTNKEKPKQGGSGVRNDFEKLWKLYPNKKGKEKAFNFYQKALKHGVTNKQIQDGIVKYKQEIAYLKTDMRYIKHGSTWFNQSGWDDDYQTPEPRSSKQSELDRVIAIQKREDLIYNKCSEFGSIEKALPVIQETYPDITWEKADRIFHPERYLSRRGVENAN
;
A
#
# COMPACT_ATOMS: atom_id res chain seq x y z
N MET A 1 -2.58 -18.39 29.91
CA MET A 1 -3.93 -17.84 29.67
C MET A 1 -4.90 -18.97 29.92
N GLU A 2 -5.92 -18.74 30.75
CA GLU A 2 -7.02 -19.68 30.86
C GLU A 2 -7.67 -19.85 29.48
N LYS A 3 -7.92 -21.10 29.08
CA LYS A 3 -8.59 -21.39 27.81
C LYS A 3 -10.08 -21.20 28.05
N PRO A 4 -10.77 -20.31 27.32
CA PRO A 4 -12.22 -20.17 27.47
C PRO A 4 -12.89 -21.52 27.21
N ALA A 5 -13.74 -21.96 28.14
CA ALA A 5 -14.43 -23.25 28.08
C ALA A 5 -15.72 -23.21 27.23
N PHE A 6 -15.85 -22.22 26.33
CA PHE A 6 -17.03 -22.04 25.49
C PHE A 6 -16.88 -22.86 24.20
N TYR A 7 -17.97 -23.51 23.76
CA TYR A 7 -18.00 -24.11 22.43
C TYR A 7 -18.21 -23.01 21.39
N SER A 8 -17.43 -23.06 20.32
CA SER A 8 -17.59 -22.16 19.18
C SER A 8 -18.36 -22.85 18.05
N VAL A 9 -19.21 -22.10 17.35
CA VAL A 9 -19.97 -22.61 16.20
C VAL A 9 -19.29 -22.14 14.93
N LEU A 10 -18.94 -23.09 14.06
CA LEU A 10 -18.44 -22.80 12.72
C LEU A 10 -19.55 -23.07 11.69
N PRO A 11 -20.31 -22.04 11.27
CA PRO A 11 -21.46 -22.22 10.39
C PRO A 11 -21.02 -22.66 8.98
N ALA A 12 -21.88 -23.39 8.27
CA ALA A 12 -21.55 -24.02 6.99
C ALA A 12 -21.04 -23.03 5.94
N ASN A 13 -21.65 -21.85 5.86
CA ASN A 13 -21.24 -20.76 4.96
C ASN A 13 -19.83 -20.22 5.23
N VAL A 14 -19.27 -20.42 6.42
CA VAL A 14 -17.88 -20.06 6.76
C VAL A 14 -16.99 -21.31 6.62
N ARG A 15 -17.47 -22.47 7.05
CA ARG A 15 -16.76 -23.74 6.96
C ARG A 15 -16.36 -24.09 5.53
N TYR A 16 -17.29 -23.94 4.59
CA TYR A 16 -17.12 -24.33 3.19
C TYR A 16 -16.73 -23.18 2.25
N ASP A 17 -16.58 -21.95 2.74
CA ASP A 17 -16.10 -20.86 1.89
C ASP A 17 -14.63 -21.10 1.49
N GLU A 18 -14.37 -21.22 0.19
CA GLU A 18 -13.05 -21.44 -0.38
C GLU A 18 -12.18 -20.17 -0.34
N HIS A 19 -12.79 -19.00 -0.22
CA HIS A 19 -12.06 -17.73 -0.12
C HIS A 19 -11.41 -17.55 1.25
N LEU A 20 -11.86 -18.27 2.29
CA LEU A 20 -11.33 -18.17 3.64
C LEU A 20 -10.21 -19.18 3.94
N LYS A 21 -9.15 -18.71 4.60
CA LYS A 21 -8.10 -19.59 5.15
C LYS A 21 -8.64 -20.37 6.34
N ALA A 22 -8.07 -21.55 6.60
CA ALA A 22 -8.44 -22.38 7.76
C ALA A 22 -8.41 -21.59 9.09
N ASN A 23 -7.38 -20.78 9.32
CA ASN A 23 -7.28 -19.97 10.54
C ASN A 23 -8.27 -18.80 10.59
N GLU A 24 -8.72 -18.29 9.44
CA GLU A 24 -9.76 -17.25 9.39
C GLU A 24 -11.12 -17.84 9.77
N LYS A 25 -11.39 -19.07 9.35
CA LYS A 25 -12.58 -19.84 9.75
C LYS A 25 -12.60 -20.08 11.26
N ILE A 26 -11.48 -20.55 11.83
CA ILE A 26 -11.33 -20.77 13.28
C ILE A 26 -11.45 -19.46 14.05
N LEU A 27 -10.83 -18.38 13.56
CA LEU A 27 -10.94 -17.06 14.18
C LEU A 27 -12.39 -16.57 14.17
N TYR A 28 -13.12 -16.76 13.07
CA TYR A 28 -14.53 -16.39 13.00
C TYR A 28 -15.35 -17.13 14.08
N SER A 29 -15.18 -18.45 14.22
CA SER A 29 -15.90 -19.20 15.24
C SER A 29 -15.56 -18.72 16.66
N GLU A 30 -14.31 -18.36 16.93
CA GLU A 30 -13.91 -17.79 18.22
C GLU A 30 -14.53 -16.41 18.48
N ILE A 31 -14.55 -15.54 17.46
CA ILE A 31 -15.22 -14.24 17.55
C ILE A 31 -16.69 -14.45 17.93
N THR A 32 -17.38 -15.41 17.28
CA THR A 32 -18.79 -15.70 17.60
C THR A 32 -19.00 -16.24 19.02
N ALA A 33 -18.05 -17.03 19.54
CA ALA A 33 -18.12 -17.54 20.92
C ALA A 33 -17.91 -16.43 21.96
N LEU A 34 -17.17 -15.38 21.60
CA LEU A 34 -16.88 -14.22 22.45
C LEU A 34 -17.86 -13.06 22.22
N CYS A 35 -18.86 -13.23 21.36
CA CYS A 35 -19.89 -12.22 21.13
C CYS A 35 -20.89 -12.15 22.29
N THR A 36 -21.35 -10.94 22.60
CA THR A 36 -22.52 -10.70 23.45
C THR A 36 -23.82 -11.06 22.72
N LYS A 37 -24.95 -10.98 23.44
CA LYS A 37 -26.30 -11.20 22.88
C LYS A 37 -26.58 -10.34 21.64
N ASP A 38 -25.97 -9.17 21.55
CA ASP A 38 -26.13 -8.23 20.42
C ASP A 38 -25.21 -8.56 19.24
N GLY A 39 -24.47 -9.67 19.30
CA GLY A 39 -23.55 -10.10 18.24
C GLY A 39 -22.25 -9.29 18.18
N THR A 40 -21.86 -8.64 19.29
CA THR A 40 -20.66 -7.80 19.36
C THR A 40 -19.56 -8.44 20.22
N CYS A 41 -18.31 -8.38 19.73
CA CYS A 41 -17.12 -8.89 20.40
C CYS A 41 -16.10 -7.76 20.61
N TRP A 42 -15.47 -7.74 21.79
CA TRP A 42 -14.49 -6.74 22.21
C TRP A 42 -13.08 -7.28 22.39
N ALA A 43 -12.83 -8.53 22.00
CA ALA A 43 -11.52 -9.14 22.13
C ALA A 43 -10.46 -8.42 21.28
N SER A 44 -9.30 -8.16 21.88
CA SER A 44 -8.20 -7.45 21.23
C SER A 44 -7.40 -8.37 20.29
N ASN A 45 -6.63 -7.78 19.35
CA ASN A 45 -5.71 -8.57 18.53
C ASN A 45 -4.66 -9.30 19.39
N ASN A 46 -4.23 -8.71 20.51
CA ASN A 46 -3.28 -9.32 21.44
C ASN A 46 -3.87 -10.55 22.12
N TYR A 47 -5.17 -10.54 22.42
CA TYR A 47 -5.87 -11.70 22.96
C TYR A 47 -5.79 -12.89 22.00
N PHE A 48 -6.26 -12.73 20.76
CA PHE A 48 -6.23 -13.81 19.77
C PHE A 48 -4.81 -14.23 19.38
N ALA A 49 -3.88 -13.28 19.33
CA ALA A 49 -2.47 -13.56 19.05
C ALA A 49 -1.87 -14.52 20.08
N LYS A 50 -2.15 -14.27 21.37
CA LYS A 50 -1.73 -15.15 22.46
C LYS A 50 -2.46 -16.50 22.41
N LEU A 51 -3.76 -16.51 22.10
CA LEU A 51 -4.57 -17.73 22.01
C LEU A 51 -4.08 -18.68 20.90
N TYR A 52 -3.75 -18.14 19.72
CA TYR A 52 -3.32 -18.94 18.56
C TYR A 52 -1.80 -19.03 18.39
N HIS A 53 -1.03 -18.42 19.28
CA HIS A 53 0.44 -18.34 19.17
C HIS A 53 0.92 -17.74 17.83
N VAL A 54 0.24 -16.69 17.37
CA VAL A 54 0.57 -15.97 16.13
C VAL A 54 0.82 -14.49 16.41
N SER A 55 1.36 -13.78 15.42
CA SER A 55 1.55 -12.34 15.54
C SER A 55 0.21 -11.58 15.57
N THR A 56 0.17 -10.44 16.26
CA THR A 56 -0.98 -9.52 16.21
C THR A 56 -1.29 -9.02 14.79
N VAL A 57 -0.28 -8.99 13.92
CA VAL A 57 -0.40 -8.68 12.49
C VAL A 57 -1.17 -9.77 11.75
N SER A 58 -0.94 -11.04 12.06
CA SER A 58 -1.69 -12.16 11.49
C SER A 58 -3.17 -12.05 11.82
N ILE A 59 -3.49 -11.77 13.10
CA ILE A 59 -4.88 -11.56 13.54
C ILE A 59 -5.51 -10.36 12.82
N SER A 60 -4.79 -9.24 12.74
CA SER A 60 -5.27 -8.05 12.03
C SER A 60 -5.61 -8.36 10.57
N THR A 61 -4.71 -9.09 9.89
CA THR A 61 -4.90 -9.56 8.51
C THR A 61 -6.15 -10.43 8.37
N TRP A 62 -6.32 -11.41 9.27
CA TRP A 62 -7.47 -12.32 9.24
C TRP A 62 -8.79 -11.57 9.46
N ILE A 63 -8.85 -10.65 10.42
CA ILE A 63 -10.08 -9.87 10.67
C ILE A 63 -10.38 -8.92 9.51
N ASN A 64 -9.36 -8.29 8.91
CA ASN A 64 -9.55 -7.45 7.73
C ASN A 64 -10.06 -8.27 6.53
N HIS A 65 -9.61 -9.51 6.39
CA HIS A 65 -10.11 -10.40 5.35
C HIS A 65 -11.58 -10.79 5.57
N LEU A 66 -11.93 -11.20 6.80
CA LEU A 66 -13.32 -11.47 7.19
C LEU A 66 -14.21 -10.24 6.99
N LYS A 67 -13.71 -9.03 7.27
CA LYS A 67 -14.41 -7.77 7.01
C LYS A 67 -14.62 -7.54 5.51
N LYS A 68 -13.58 -7.74 4.70
CA LYS A 68 -13.64 -7.57 3.24
C LYS A 68 -14.68 -8.50 2.60
N LEU A 69 -14.76 -9.74 3.08
CA LEU A 69 -15.74 -10.74 2.62
C LEU A 69 -17.13 -10.55 3.27
N GLY A 70 -17.28 -9.60 4.19
CA GLY A 70 -18.57 -9.26 4.78
C GLY A 70 -19.03 -10.15 5.94
N TYR A 71 -18.17 -11.03 6.46
CA TYR A 71 -18.48 -11.87 7.62
C TYR A 71 -18.55 -11.08 8.93
N VAL A 72 -17.75 -10.02 9.05
CA VAL A 72 -17.71 -9.17 10.25
C VAL A 72 -17.71 -7.68 9.90
N SER A 73 -18.18 -6.84 10.82
CA SER A 73 -17.96 -5.40 10.83
C SER A 73 -16.95 -5.04 11.92
N VAL A 74 -16.16 -4.00 11.69
CA VAL A 74 -15.22 -3.47 12.69
C VAL A 74 -15.47 -1.99 12.86
N THR A 75 -15.85 -1.58 14.06
CA THR A 75 -16.05 -0.18 14.45
C THR A 75 -15.14 0.18 15.63
N PHE A 76 -14.89 1.47 15.81
CA PHE A 76 -14.02 2.00 16.85
C PHE A 76 -14.77 3.05 17.66
N GLU A 77 -14.69 2.94 18.98
CA GLU A 77 -15.10 3.99 19.91
C GLU A 77 -13.86 4.78 20.32
N TYR A 78 -13.95 6.11 20.27
CA TYR A 78 -12.88 7.02 20.60
C TYR A 78 -13.10 7.62 22.00
N GLU A 79 -12.01 7.92 22.71
CA GLU A 79 -12.09 8.67 23.97
C GLU A 79 -12.65 10.07 23.72
N THR A 80 -13.56 10.52 24.59
CA THR A 80 -14.27 11.79 24.45
C THR A 80 -13.29 12.96 24.28
N GLY A 81 -13.41 13.68 23.16
CA GLY A 81 -12.55 14.84 22.87
C GLY A 81 -11.15 14.50 22.36
N THR A 82 -10.82 13.23 22.09
CA THR A 82 -9.53 12.84 21.50
C THR A 82 -9.70 11.95 20.27
N LYS A 83 -8.62 11.77 19.49
CA LYS A 83 -8.54 10.79 18.39
C LYS A 83 -8.03 9.41 18.86
N ARG A 84 -7.93 9.17 20.18
CA ARG A 84 -7.45 7.89 20.72
C ARG A 84 -8.57 6.86 20.73
N ILE A 85 -8.27 5.64 20.27
CA ILE A 85 -9.22 4.53 20.23
C ILE A 85 -9.36 3.95 21.63
N ALA A 86 -10.53 4.11 22.24
CA ALA A 86 -10.87 3.52 23.53
C ALA A 86 -11.19 2.03 23.40
N LYS A 87 -11.99 1.68 22.37
CA LYS A 87 -12.49 0.32 22.19
C LYS A 87 -12.65 -0.02 20.71
N ARG A 88 -12.32 -1.27 20.35
CA ARG A 88 -12.67 -1.85 19.06
C ARG A 88 -13.85 -2.79 19.26
N ILE A 89 -14.84 -2.68 18.39
CA ILE A 89 -16.03 -3.53 18.39
C ILE A 89 -16.06 -4.32 17.09
N ILE A 90 -16.14 -5.64 17.20
CA ILE A 90 -16.30 -6.56 16.09
C ILE A 90 -17.75 -7.04 16.09
N GLY A 91 -18.54 -6.67 15.08
CA GLY A 91 -19.92 -7.10 14.94
C GLY A 91 -20.03 -8.27 13.96
N ILE A 92 -20.84 -9.28 14.27
CA ILE A 92 -21.20 -10.33 13.32
C ILE A 92 -22.33 -9.81 12.44
N LYS A 93 -22.15 -9.83 11.11
CA LYS A 93 -23.22 -9.45 10.19
C LYS A 93 -24.26 -10.58 10.15
N GLN A 94 -25.45 -10.32 10.70
CA GLN A 94 -26.47 -11.33 10.99
C GLN A 94 -27.19 -11.96 9.78
N ASN A 95 -26.81 -11.67 8.53
CA ASN A 95 -27.47 -12.25 7.36
C ASN A 95 -27.18 -13.75 7.14
N PHE A 96 -26.53 -14.42 8.10
CA PHE A 96 -26.23 -15.86 8.05
C PHE A 96 -26.87 -16.68 9.19
N ASN A 97 -27.59 -16.03 10.11
CA ASN A 97 -28.23 -16.67 11.27
C ASN A 97 -29.76 -16.84 11.09
N THR A 98 -30.22 -17.28 9.92
CA THR A 98 -31.62 -17.74 9.79
C THR A 98 -31.71 -19.03 8.99
N HIS A 99 -31.38 -20.16 9.63
CA HIS A 99 -32.28 -21.30 9.49
C HIS A 99 -33.33 -21.11 10.59
N GLN A 100 -34.42 -20.42 10.27
CA GLN A 100 -35.66 -20.67 11.00
C GLN A 100 -35.92 -22.15 10.81
N ARG A 101 -35.70 -22.91 11.89
CA ARG A 101 -36.00 -24.33 11.96
C ARG A 101 -37.53 -24.46 11.89
N LYS A 102 -38.12 -24.44 10.69
CA LYS A 102 -39.35 -25.19 10.46
C LYS A 102 -38.94 -26.65 10.35
N VAL A 103 -38.70 -27.27 11.51
CA VAL A 103 -38.79 -28.72 11.62
C VAL A 103 -40.22 -29.08 11.28
N ASN A 104 -40.42 -29.69 10.12
CA ASN A 104 -41.56 -30.53 9.79
C ASN A 104 -41.10 -31.50 8.71
N GLY A 105 -40.64 -32.69 9.13
CA GLY A 105 -40.25 -33.76 8.22
C GLY A 105 -39.32 -34.74 8.91
N GLY A 106 -39.88 -35.85 9.37
CA GLY A 106 -39.23 -36.83 10.23
C GLY A 106 -38.09 -37.64 9.58
N VAL A 107 -37.43 -38.37 10.47
CA VAL A 107 -36.51 -39.48 10.18
C VAL A 107 -37.11 -40.43 9.15
N LYS A 108 -36.41 -40.68 8.04
CA LYS A 108 -36.45 -41.96 7.33
C LYS A 108 -35.08 -42.34 6.77
N GLU A 109 -34.80 -43.63 6.92
CA GLU A 109 -33.58 -44.38 6.68
C GLU A 109 -33.20 -44.56 5.19
N ASN A 110 -31.98 -45.11 5.04
CA ASN A 110 -31.48 -45.96 3.96
C ASN A 110 -30.77 -45.28 2.79
N PHE A 111 -29.43 -45.35 2.81
CA PHE A 111 -28.67 -45.70 1.62
C PHE A 111 -27.61 -46.76 1.97
N LYS A 112 -27.80 -47.95 1.40
CA LYS A 112 -26.85 -49.08 1.40
C LYS A 112 -25.88 -48.91 0.23
N ASP A 113 -24.58 -48.83 0.53
CA ASP A 113 -23.35 -49.30 -0.16
C ASP A 113 -23.16 -49.16 -1.71
N PRO A 114 -21.92 -49.23 -2.27
CA PRO A 114 -20.61 -49.44 -1.64
C PRO A 114 -19.52 -48.39 -1.99
N ILE A 115 -18.48 -48.39 -1.16
CA ILE A 115 -17.20 -47.70 -1.32
C ILE A 115 -16.53 -48.14 -2.64
N LYS A 116 -16.20 -47.18 -3.52
CA LYS A 116 -15.20 -47.37 -4.57
C LYS A 116 -13.88 -46.73 -4.15
N GLU A 117 -13.05 -47.63 -3.67
CA GLU A 117 -11.60 -47.63 -3.60
C GLU A 117 -10.97 -47.07 -4.89
N ASN A 118 -10.05 -46.10 -4.75
CA ASN A 118 -8.81 -45.92 -5.53
C ASN A 118 -8.21 -44.54 -5.28
N PHE A 119 -7.37 -44.40 -4.25
CA PHE A 119 -6.16 -43.59 -4.36
C PHE A 119 -5.04 -44.30 -3.61
N LYS A 120 -4.06 -44.79 -4.38
CA LYS A 120 -2.89 -45.54 -3.93
C LYS A 120 -2.24 -44.92 -2.70
N GLU A 121 -2.17 -45.72 -1.64
CA GLU A 121 -1.15 -45.60 -0.62
C GLU A 121 0.23 -45.93 -1.23
N ASN A 122 1.24 -45.09 -0.99
CA ASN A 122 2.61 -45.57 -0.86
C ASN A 122 3.33 -44.89 0.33
N ILE A 123 3.09 -45.49 1.49
CA ILE A 123 4.00 -45.88 2.59
C ILE A 123 5.12 -44.93 3.11
N THR A 124 5.01 -44.66 4.42
CA THR A 124 6.03 -44.64 5.51
C THR A 124 7.20 -43.65 5.55
N SER A 125 7.15 -42.85 6.63
CA SER A 125 8.14 -42.72 7.71
C SER A 125 9.62 -42.98 7.43
N ILE A 126 10.45 -41.93 7.50
CA ILE A 126 11.79 -41.97 8.11
C ILE A 126 12.05 -40.65 8.84
N ASN A 127 12.11 -40.70 10.17
CA ASN A 127 12.85 -39.73 10.97
C ASN A 127 14.34 -39.95 10.70
N ASN A 128 15.10 -38.88 10.39
CA ASN A 128 16.42 -38.66 11.00
C ASN A 128 17.03 -37.30 10.65
N THR A 129 17.51 -36.67 11.70
CA THR A 129 18.39 -35.51 11.81
C THR A 129 19.65 -35.62 10.94
N SER A 130 20.11 -34.51 10.31
CA SER A 130 21.52 -34.07 10.38
C SER A 130 21.81 -32.82 9.52
N LYS A 131 22.88 -32.14 9.93
CA LYS A 131 23.38 -30.82 9.53
C LYS A 131 23.87 -30.75 8.07
N SER A 132 23.72 -29.56 7.49
CA SER A 132 24.64 -28.83 6.58
C SER A 132 25.42 -29.62 5.51
N LYS A 133 25.12 -29.34 4.24
CA LYS A 133 26.12 -28.85 3.27
C LYS A 133 25.45 -28.26 2.02
N LYS A 134 26.02 -27.15 1.55
CA LYS A 134 25.75 -26.49 0.27
C LYS A 134 25.87 -27.49 -0.89
N THR A 135 25.02 -27.36 -1.90
CA THR A 135 25.42 -27.47 -3.31
C THR A 135 24.38 -26.77 -4.20
N ASN A 136 24.90 -25.94 -5.10
CA ASN A 136 24.17 -25.32 -6.20
C ASN A 136 23.66 -26.39 -7.17
N LYS A 137 22.42 -26.26 -7.63
CA LYS A 137 22.02 -26.67 -8.99
C LYS A 137 21.08 -25.64 -9.59
N GLU A 138 21.40 -25.27 -10.82
CA GLU A 138 20.76 -24.22 -11.60
C GLU A 138 19.50 -24.71 -12.35
N LYS A 139 18.40 -23.94 -12.18
CA LYS A 139 17.43 -23.44 -13.17
C LYS A 139 16.52 -24.39 -13.99
N PRO A 140 15.35 -23.85 -14.42
CA PRO A 140 15.26 -23.27 -15.76
C PRO A 140 14.97 -21.75 -15.74
N LYS A 141 15.70 -21.01 -16.57
CA LYS A 141 15.52 -19.58 -16.86
C LYS A 141 14.75 -19.49 -18.18
N GLN A 142 13.61 -18.83 -18.17
CA GLN A 142 13.18 -17.88 -19.21
C GLN A 142 12.01 -17.06 -18.61
N GLY A 143 12.29 -15.81 -18.24
CA GLY A 143 11.35 -14.88 -17.57
C GLY A 143 11.95 -14.00 -16.45
N GLY A 144 13.07 -14.43 -15.83
CA GLY A 144 13.60 -13.79 -14.61
C GLY A 144 14.48 -12.53 -14.78
N SER A 145 14.92 -12.21 -16.01
CA SER A 145 15.84 -11.09 -16.27
C SER A 145 15.15 -9.71 -16.15
N GLY A 146 13.99 -9.54 -16.80
CA GLY A 146 13.25 -8.28 -16.80
C GLY A 146 12.76 -7.89 -15.41
N VAL A 147 12.15 -8.84 -14.70
CA VAL A 147 11.61 -8.63 -13.34
C VAL A 147 12.72 -8.20 -12.36
N ARG A 148 13.91 -8.81 -12.45
CA ARG A 148 15.04 -8.41 -11.61
C ARG A 148 15.55 -7.02 -11.99
N ASN A 149 15.67 -6.71 -13.27
CA ASN A 149 16.10 -5.38 -13.72
C ASN A 149 15.15 -4.27 -13.27
N ASP A 150 13.85 -4.50 -13.33
CA ASP A 150 12.86 -3.51 -12.86
C ASP A 150 12.93 -3.33 -11.34
N PHE A 151 13.10 -4.42 -10.59
CA PHE A 151 13.37 -4.32 -9.15
C PHE A 151 14.65 -3.54 -8.86
N GLU A 152 15.74 -3.75 -9.59
CA GLU A 152 17.00 -3.03 -9.38
C GLU A 152 16.83 -1.52 -9.61
N LYS A 153 16.01 -1.11 -10.58
CA LYS A 153 15.66 0.32 -10.78
C LYS A 153 14.92 0.88 -9.56
N LEU A 154 13.90 0.18 -9.05
CA LEU A 154 13.17 0.59 -7.85
C LEU A 154 14.06 0.60 -6.60
N TRP A 155 14.93 -0.40 -6.45
CA TRP A 155 15.82 -0.54 -5.31
C TRP A 155 16.81 0.63 -5.21
N LYS A 156 17.26 1.17 -6.35
CA LYS A 156 18.11 2.38 -6.38
C LYS A 156 17.40 3.61 -5.81
N LEU A 157 16.07 3.70 -5.95
CA LEU A 157 15.29 4.82 -5.45
C LEU A 157 15.08 4.78 -3.93
N TYR A 158 15.09 3.59 -3.33
CA TYR A 158 14.70 3.35 -1.95
C TYR A 158 15.72 3.92 -0.93
N PRO A 159 15.29 4.66 0.11
CA PRO A 159 16.20 5.40 1.00
C PRO A 159 17.03 4.52 1.96
N ASN A 160 16.46 3.45 2.53
CA ASN A 160 17.17 2.58 3.49
C ASN A 160 17.32 1.13 2.96
N LYS A 161 18.40 0.90 2.20
CA LYS A 161 18.64 -0.31 1.41
C LYS A 161 19.19 -1.50 2.23
N LYS A 162 18.40 -2.03 3.17
CA LYS A 162 18.75 -3.28 3.90
C LYS A 162 17.83 -4.45 3.50
N GLY A 163 18.43 -5.64 3.38
CA GLY A 163 17.72 -6.89 3.10
C GLY A 163 17.26 -7.07 1.65
N LYS A 164 18.09 -6.68 0.67
CA LYS A 164 17.77 -6.65 -0.76
C LYS A 164 17.15 -7.94 -1.32
N GLU A 165 17.72 -9.11 -1.05
CA GLU A 165 17.16 -10.37 -1.56
C GLU A 165 15.79 -10.70 -0.97
N LYS A 166 15.57 -10.40 0.31
CA LYS A 166 14.25 -10.54 0.93
C LYS A 166 13.25 -9.58 0.27
N ALA A 167 13.64 -8.33 0.05
CA ALA A 167 12.81 -7.35 -0.64
C ALA A 167 12.47 -7.79 -2.07
N PHE A 168 13.42 -8.37 -2.82
CA PHE A 168 13.16 -8.91 -4.15
C PHE A 168 12.14 -10.04 -4.14
N ASN A 169 12.23 -10.97 -3.19
CA ASN A 169 11.25 -12.05 -3.06
C ASN A 169 9.84 -11.51 -2.80
N PHE A 170 9.70 -10.48 -1.96
CA PHE A 170 8.42 -9.82 -1.71
C PHE A 170 7.91 -9.05 -2.94
N TYR A 171 8.79 -8.37 -3.67
CA TYR A 171 8.46 -7.73 -4.94
C TYR A 171 7.92 -8.74 -5.97
N GLN A 172 8.59 -9.88 -6.16
CA GLN A 172 8.11 -10.95 -7.05
C GLN A 172 6.75 -11.47 -6.61
N LYS A 173 6.52 -11.61 -5.29
CA LYS A 173 5.23 -12.02 -4.74
C LYS A 173 4.14 -10.98 -5.02
N ALA A 174 4.44 -9.69 -4.89
CA ALA A 174 3.51 -8.61 -5.19
C ALA A 174 3.06 -8.62 -6.66
N LEU A 175 4.00 -8.79 -7.60
CA LEU A 175 3.67 -8.91 -9.02
C LEU A 175 2.75 -10.10 -9.31
N LYS A 176 2.98 -11.24 -8.66
CA LYS A 176 2.10 -12.43 -8.77
C LYS A 176 0.69 -12.18 -8.23
N HIS A 177 0.54 -11.23 -7.30
CA HIS A 177 -0.76 -10.82 -6.75
C HIS A 177 -1.39 -9.64 -7.52
N GLY A 178 -0.86 -9.28 -8.69
CA GLY A 178 -1.43 -8.26 -9.57
C GLY A 178 -0.99 -6.83 -9.28
N VAL A 179 -0.06 -6.62 -8.34
CA VAL A 179 0.53 -5.30 -8.11
C VAL A 179 1.46 -4.96 -9.28
N THR A 180 1.30 -3.77 -9.86
CA THR A 180 2.13 -3.31 -10.96
C THR A 180 3.43 -2.68 -10.49
N ASN A 181 4.48 -2.74 -11.31
CA ASN A 181 5.75 -2.05 -11.04
C ASN A 181 5.55 -0.54 -10.80
N LYS A 182 4.58 0.07 -11.51
CA LYS A 182 4.22 1.48 -11.35
C LYS A 182 3.64 1.78 -9.97
N GLN A 183 2.73 0.96 -9.44
CA GLN A 183 2.19 1.14 -8.08
C GLN A 183 3.28 1.12 -7.02
N ILE A 184 4.25 0.20 -7.16
CA ILE A 184 5.37 0.10 -6.22
C ILE A 184 6.26 1.34 -6.34
N GLN A 185 6.53 1.81 -7.55
CA GLN A 185 7.27 3.05 -7.79
C GLN A 185 6.58 4.26 -7.14
N ASP A 186 5.27 4.43 -7.37
CA ASP A 186 4.49 5.53 -6.82
C ASP A 186 4.51 5.50 -5.27
N GLY A 187 4.40 4.30 -4.68
CA GLY A 187 4.56 4.09 -3.24
C GLY A 187 5.93 4.52 -2.71
N ILE A 188 7.02 4.17 -3.41
CA ILE A 188 8.38 4.60 -3.02
C ILE A 188 8.50 6.12 -3.09
N VAL A 189 7.93 6.76 -4.11
CA VAL A 189 7.97 8.23 -4.26
C VAL A 189 7.22 8.91 -3.12
N LYS A 190 5.99 8.48 -2.82
CA LYS A 190 5.20 9.02 -1.70
C LYS A 190 5.91 8.85 -0.36
N TYR A 191 6.49 7.68 -0.11
CA TYR A 191 7.23 7.42 1.12
C TYR A 191 8.46 8.32 1.27
N LYS A 192 9.19 8.57 0.17
CA LYS A 192 10.32 9.52 0.18
C LYS A 192 9.88 10.95 0.46
N GLN A 193 8.72 11.36 -0.07
CA GLN A 193 8.16 12.68 0.19
C GLN A 193 7.80 12.85 1.67
N GLU A 194 7.19 11.85 2.30
CA GLU A 194 6.91 11.86 3.74
C GLU A 194 8.21 11.95 4.57
N ILE A 195 9.22 11.13 4.25
CA ILE A 195 10.52 11.16 4.94
C ILE A 195 11.12 12.57 4.90
N ALA A 196 11.07 13.22 3.73
CA ALA A 196 11.57 14.57 3.56
C ALA A 196 10.72 15.60 4.31
N TYR A 197 9.40 15.47 4.28
CA TYR A 197 8.44 16.37 4.93
C TYR A 197 8.55 16.33 6.46
N LEU A 198 8.52 15.13 7.03
CA LEU A 198 8.65 14.89 8.47
C LEU A 198 10.09 15.01 8.96
N LYS A 199 11.06 15.22 8.05
CA LYS A 199 12.51 15.22 8.35
C LYS A 199 12.92 13.99 9.15
N THR A 200 12.44 12.82 8.70
CA THR A 200 12.61 11.56 9.44
C THR A 200 14.07 11.14 9.45
N ASP A 201 14.61 10.90 10.64
CA ASP A 201 15.97 10.37 10.81
C ASP A 201 16.09 8.95 10.21
N MET A 202 17.23 8.67 9.59
CA MET A 202 17.53 7.42 8.89
C MET A 202 17.28 6.17 9.71
N ARG A 203 17.41 6.24 11.05
CA ARG A 203 17.16 5.12 11.97
C ARG A 203 15.69 4.69 12.01
N TYR A 204 14.76 5.60 11.71
CA TYR A 204 13.31 5.35 11.70
C TYR A 204 12.78 5.01 10.31
N ILE A 205 13.59 5.21 9.25
CA ILE A 205 13.23 4.81 7.89
C ILE A 205 13.19 3.28 7.81
N LYS A 206 12.01 2.70 7.55
CA LYS A 206 11.82 1.25 7.32
C LYS A 206 12.91 0.69 6.40
N HIS A 207 13.53 -0.42 6.79
CA HIS A 207 14.42 -1.17 5.89
C HIS A 207 13.64 -1.64 4.65
N GLY A 208 14.30 -1.67 3.50
CA GLY A 208 13.67 -2.09 2.24
C GLY A 208 13.00 -3.46 2.35
N SER A 209 13.64 -4.45 2.96
CA SER A 209 13.00 -5.75 3.21
C SER A 209 11.69 -5.66 3.98
N THR A 210 11.59 -4.73 4.94
CA THR A 210 10.40 -4.54 5.76
C THR A 210 9.30 -3.83 4.97
N TRP A 211 9.64 -2.78 4.23
CA TRP A 211 8.70 -2.01 3.43
C TRP A 211 8.06 -2.83 2.31
N PHE A 212 8.88 -3.60 1.56
CA PHE A 212 8.36 -4.49 0.52
C PHE A 212 7.53 -5.65 1.09
N ASN A 213 7.88 -6.18 2.28
CA ASN A 213 7.10 -7.22 2.95
C ASN A 213 5.72 -6.73 3.39
N GLN A 214 5.65 -5.50 3.90
CA GLN A 214 4.43 -4.90 4.42
C GLN A 214 3.52 -4.33 3.34
N SER A 215 3.87 -4.49 2.05
CA SER A 215 3.17 -3.85 0.94
C SER A 215 3.10 -2.33 1.09
N GLY A 216 4.23 -1.70 1.44
CA GLY A 216 4.27 -0.27 1.76
C GLY A 216 3.76 0.66 0.65
N TRP A 217 3.61 0.19 -0.60
CA TRP A 217 2.95 0.95 -1.65
C TRP A 217 1.45 1.19 -1.40
N ASP A 218 0.82 0.41 -0.52
CA ASP A 218 -0.57 0.54 -0.08
C ASP A 218 -0.70 1.33 1.25
N ASP A 219 0.41 1.81 1.83
CA ASP A 219 0.37 2.66 3.03
C ASP A 219 -0.11 4.09 2.68
N ASP A 220 -0.84 4.72 3.59
CA ASP A 220 -1.19 6.13 3.52
C ASP A 220 -0.05 7.00 4.05
N TYR A 221 0.67 7.65 3.14
CA TYR A 221 1.79 8.55 3.48
C TYR A 221 1.33 9.98 3.66
N GLN A 222 1.85 10.63 4.69
CA GLN A 222 1.72 12.07 4.90
C GLN A 222 2.63 12.81 3.92
N THR A 223 2.12 13.01 2.71
CA THR A 223 2.71 13.96 1.78
C THR A 223 2.21 15.36 2.13
N PRO A 224 3.05 16.41 2.10
CA PRO A 224 2.50 17.76 2.00
C PRO A 224 1.56 17.73 0.80
N GLU A 225 0.31 18.18 0.98
CA GLU A 225 -0.63 18.19 -0.14
C GLU A 225 0.10 18.78 -1.34
N PRO A 226 0.05 18.13 -2.52
CA PRO A 226 0.56 18.78 -3.71
C PRO A 226 -0.16 20.12 -3.75
N ARG A 227 0.59 21.22 -3.61
CA ARG A 227 0.04 22.57 -3.80
C ARG A 227 -0.86 22.44 -5.01
N SER A 228 -2.16 22.65 -4.82
CA SER A 228 -3.16 22.33 -5.84
C SER A 228 -2.64 22.77 -7.19
N SER A 229 -2.87 22.04 -8.28
CA SER A 229 -2.29 22.34 -9.59
C SER A 229 -2.35 23.84 -9.95
N LYS A 230 -3.42 24.52 -9.53
CA LYS A 230 -3.62 25.97 -9.59
C LYS A 230 -2.58 26.80 -8.82
N GLN A 231 -2.24 26.44 -7.60
CA GLN A 231 -1.21 27.13 -6.80
C GLN A 231 0.19 26.93 -7.39
N SER A 232 0.51 25.73 -7.88
CA SER A 232 1.80 25.51 -8.55
C SER A 232 1.92 26.30 -9.86
N GLU A 233 0.81 26.44 -10.58
CA GLU A 233 0.73 27.26 -11.80
C GLU A 233 0.86 28.75 -11.46
N LEU A 234 0.18 29.21 -10.41
CA LEU A 234 0.28 30.58 -9.92
C LEU A 234 1.71 30.91 -9.47
N ASP A 235 2.37 30.02 -8.74
CA ASP A 235 3.75 30.21 -8.30
C ASP A 235 4.73 30.30 -9.50
N ARG A 236 4.48 29.54 -10.58
CA ARG A 236 5.25 29.63 -11.83
C ARG A 236 5.02 30.97 -12.53
N VAL A 237 3.76 31.40 -12.67
CA VAL A 237 3.41 32.69 -13.26
C VAL A 237 4.05 33.84 -12.48
N ILE A 238 4.00 33.79 -11.14
CA ILE A 238 4.64 34.80 -10.28
C ILE A 238 6.16 34.81 -10.46
N ALA A 239 6.79 33.64 -10.58
CA ALA A 239 8.24 33.55 -10.80
C ALA A 239 8.66 34.11 -12.17
N ILE A 240 7.85 33.89 -13.21
CA ILE A 240 8.06 34.48 -14.55
C ILE A 240 7.90 36.00 -14.47
N GLN A 241 6.83 36.50 -13.86
CA GLN A 241 6.58 37.93 -13.73
C GLN A 241 7.71 38.64 -12.98
N LYS A 242 8.15 38.09 -11.83
CA LYS A 242 9.27 38.65 -11.06
C LYS A 242 10.56 38.73 -11.85
N ARG A 243 10.82 37.73 -12.71
CA ARG A 243 12.01 37.71 -13.57
C ARG A 243 11.91 38.79 -14.64
N GLU A 244 10.76 38.92 -15.29
CA GLU A 244 10.50 39.93 -16.32
C GLU A 244 10.59 41.34 -15.73
N ASP A 245 9.99 41.57 -14.55
CA ASP A 245 10.06 42.84 -13.82
C ASP A 245 11.51 43.20 -13.47
N LEU A 246 12.31 42.24 -13.02
CA LEU A 246 13.72 42.48 -12.71
C LEU A 246 14.49 42.89 -13.97
N ILE A 247 14.25 42.22 -15.09
CA ILE A 247 14.89 42.55 -16.38
C ILE A 247 14.49 43.96 -16.82
N TYR A 248 13.19 44.29 -16.78
CA TYR A 248 12.70 45.59 -17.17
C TYR A 248 13.29 46.71 -16.30
N ASN A 249 13.24 46.54 -14.98
CA ASN A 249 13.77 47.52 -14.02
C ASN A 249 15.27 47.74 -14.20
N LYS A 250 16.06 46.68 -14.37
CA LYS A 250 17.52 46.80 -14.53
C LYS A 250 17.89 47.37 -15.90
N CYS A 251 17.25 46.95 -16.97
CA CYS A 251 17.49 47.55 -18.29
C CYS A 251 17.11 49.04 -18.33
N SER A 252 16.04 49.43 -17.63
CA SER A 252 15.66 50.84 -17.49
C SER A 252 16.62 51.65 -16.60
N GLU A 253 17.12 51.07 -15.51
CA GLU A 253 18.08 51.71 -14.59
C GLU A 253 19.44 51.96 -15.25
N PHE A 254 19.96 50.98 -15.98
CA PHE A 254 21.28 51.06 -16.61
C PHE A 254 21.25 51.66 -18.03
N GLY A 255 20.05 51.87 -18.60
CA GLY A 255 19.82 52.49 -19.91
C GLY A 255 20.25 51.63 -21.11
N SER A 256 20.82 50.44 -20.89
CA SER A 256 21.09 49.45 -21.95
C SER A 256 21.14 48.03 -21.41
N ILE A 257 20.73 47.07 -22.25
CA ILE A 257 20.73 45.65 -21.91
C ILE A 257 22.15 45.14 -21.65
N GLU A 258 23.13 45.58 -22.43
CA GLU A 258 24.55 45.19 -22.28
C GLU A 258 25.10 45.50 -20.89
N LYS A 259 24.70 46.64 -20.30
CA LYS A 259 25.14 47.06 -18.96
C LYS A 259 24.33 46.37 -17.85
N ALA A 260 23.05 46.10 -18.09
CA ALA A 260 22.18 45.45 -17.11
C ALA A 260 22.39 43.92 -17.01
N LEU A 261 22.82 43.27 -18.10
CA LEU A 261 22.89 41.81 -18.21
C LEU A 261 23.76 41.13 -17.13
N PRO A 262 24.97 41.63 -16.77
CA PRO A 262 25.76 41.02 -15.70
C PRO A 262 25.03 41.00 -14.34
N VAL A 263 24.32 42.08 -14.00
CA VAL A 263 23.55 42.20 -12.75
C VAL A 263 22.33 41.29 -12.75
N ILE A 264 21.65 41.19 -13.90
CA ILE A 264 20.52 40.26 -14.07
C ILE A 264 20.99 38.81 -13.90
N GLN A 265 22.17 38.47 -14.46
CA GLN A 265 22.75 37.13 -14.40
C GLN A 265 23.25 36.72 -13.01
N GLU A 266 23.50 37.66 -12.09
CA GLU A 266 23.74 37.34 -10.67
C GLU A 266 22.51 36.65 -10.04
N THR A 267 21.30 37.04 -10.44
CA THR A 267 20.05 36.46 -9.93
C THR A 267 19.52 35.33 -10.83
N TYR A 268 19.66 35.47 -12.16
CA TYR A 268 19.19 34.51 -13.15
C TYR A 268 20.28 34.20 -14.19
N PRO A 269 21.21 33.27 -13.88
CA PRO A 269 22.39 33.00 -14.72
C PRO A 269 22.07 32.49 -16.13
N ASP A 270 20.85 32.00 -16.36
CA ASP A 270 20.39 31.42 -17.63
C ASP A 270 19.74 32.45 -18.58
N ILE A 271 19.66 33.72 -18.16
CA ILE A 271 19.21 34.81 -19.03
C ILE A 271 20.29 35.14 -20.05
N THR A 272 19.91 35.04 -21.33
CA THR A 272 20.73 35.48 -22.46
C THR A 272 20.33 36.89 -22.89
N TRP A 273 21.20 37.54 -23.65
CA TRP A 273 20.91 38.86 -24.20
C TRP A 273 19.62 38.87 -25.02
N GLU A 274 19.38 37.84 -25.85
CA GLU A 274 18.19 37.76 -26.71
C GLU A 274 16.90 37.60 -25.90
N LYS A 275 16.95 36.90 -24.76
CA LYS A 275 15.81 36.79 -23.85
C LYS A 275 15.51 38.15 -23.20
N ALA A 276 16.55 38.86 -22.77
CA ALA A 276 16.39 40.20 -22.19
C ALA A 276 15.86 41.21 -23.22
N ASP A 277 16.36 41.17 -24.47
CA ASP A 277 15.92 42.06 -25.55
C ASP A 277 14.45 41.80 -25.93
N ARG A 278 14.02 40.54 -25.99
CA ARG A 278 12.61 40.21 -26.23
C ARG A 278 11.65 40.72 -25.15
N ILE A 279 12.10 40.76 -23.90
CA ILE A 279 11.29 41.21 -22.76
C ILE A 279 11.29 42.74 -22.67
N PHE A 280 12.43 43.38 -22.88
CA PHE A 280 12.58 44.83 -22.74
C PHE A 280 12.13 45.61 -23.99
N HIS A 281 12.26 45.01 -25.18
CA HIS A 281 11.88 45.57 -26.48
C HIS A 281 10.93 44.64 -27.25
N PRO A 282 9.75 44.30 -26.69
CA PRO A 282 8.81 43.38 -27.33
C PRO A 282 8.36 43.85 -28.72
N GLU A 283 8.31 45.16 -28.95
CA GLU A 283 7.95 45.80 -30.23
C GLU A 283 8.83 45.37 -31.41
N ARG A 284 10.10 45.05 -31.16
CA ARG A 284 11.03 44.56 -32.20
C ARG A 284 10.67 43.18 -32.72
N TYR A 285 9.83 42.45 -31.98
CA TYR A 285 9.48 41.06 -32.24
C TYR A 285 7.99 40.85 -32.55
N LEU A 286 7.19 41.92 -32.60
CA LEU A 286 5.74 41.85 -32.89
C LEU A 286 5.38 41.78 -34.39
N SER A 287 6.35 41.67 -35.31
CA SER A 287 6.09 41.52 -36.75
C SER A 287 6.24 40.09 -37.26
N ARG A 288 5.08 39.40 -37.38
CA ARG A 288 4.67 38.36 -38.38
C ARG A 288 3.61 37.41 -37.78
N ARG A 289 2.45 37.94 -37.41
CA ARG A 289 1.18 37.19 -37.45
C ARG A 289 0.08 38.18 -37.81
N GLY A 290 -0.25 38.24 -39.10
CA GLY A 290 -1.46 38.92 -39.55
C GLY A 290 -1.29 39.79 -40.79
N VAL A 291 -0.98 39.20 -41.95
CA VAL A 291 -1.58 39.53 -43.24
C VAL A 291 -1.43 38.32 -44.19
N GLU A 292 -2.11 37.21 -43.90
CA GLU A 292 -2.45 36.17 -44.90
C GLU A 292 -3.73 35.50 -44.40
N ASN A 293 -4.87 36.18 -44.60
CA ASN A 293 -6.24 35.64 -44.60
C ASN A 293 -7.22 36.82 -44.67
N ALA A 294 -7.29 37.48 -45.83
CA ALA A 294 -8.47 38.19 -46.29
C ALA A 294 -8.33 38.46 -47.80
N ASN A 295 -9.28 37.88 -48.54
CA ASN A 295 -9.52 37.91 -50.00
C ASN A 295 -8.67 37.01 -50.88
#